data_AF-A0AAV7RWM6-F1
#
_entry.id   AF-A0AAV7RWM6-F1
#
_cell.length_a   1.000
_cell.length_b   1.000
_cell.length_c   1.000
_cell.angle_alpha   90.00
_cell.angle_beta   90.00
_cell.angle_gamma   90.00
#
_symmetry.space_group_name_H-M   'P 1'
#
loop_
_entity.id
_entity.type
_entity.pdbx_description
1 polymer ?
#
loop_
_entity_poly.entity_id
_entity_poly.type
_entity_poly.pdbx_seq_one_letter_code
_entity_poly.pdbx_strand_id
1 'polypeptide(L)'
;MVADGLEDLRMKYTKMIYQNYEDGKAPYIENLPKDLRPLECLISKNHDGKGLIVGSKISYADYALLDILLTHLVLAPDCLKDFPLLHAYVERLSARPNLKAFLESAARKARPINGNGKQ
;
A
#
# COMPACT_ATOMS: atom_id res chain seq x y z
N MET A 1 0.67 -16.62 -5.23
CA MET A 1 -0.36 -16.28 -4.23
C MET A 1 -0.52 -14.75 -4.17
N VAL A 2 -1.57 -14.21 -3.53
CA VAL A 2 -1.78 -12.75 -3.41
C VAL A 2 -0.57 -12.05 -2.78
N ALA A 3 0.05 -12.67 -1.77
CA ALA A 3 1.26 -12.15 -1.13
C ALA A 3 2.43 -11.96 -2.11
N ASP A 4 2.65 -12.90 -3.03
CA ASP A 4 3.74 -12.81 -4.01
C ASP A 4 3.54 -11.61 -4.94
N GLY A 5 2.29 -11.34 -5.35
CA GLY A 5 1.98 -10.16 -6.18
C GLY A 5 2.18 -8.83 -5.43
N LEU A 6 1.96 -8.80 -4.11
CA LEU A 6 2.29 -7.64 -3.28
C LEU A 6 3.80 -7.46 -3.16
N GLU A 7 4.55 -8.57 -3.08
CA GLU A 7 6.01 -8.53 -3.03
C GLU A 7 6.61 -8.07 -4.35
N ASP A 8 6.05 -8.45 -5.49
CA ASP A 8 6.47 -7.91 -6.79
C ASP A 8 6.35 -6.38 -6.84
N LEU A 9 5.25 -5.82 -6.35
CA LEU A 9 5.07 -4.36 -6.26
C LEU A 9 6.09 -3.74 -5.30
N ARG A 10 6.31 -4.35 -4.13
CA ARG A 10 7.30 -3.91 -3.14
C ARG A 10 8.73 -3.93 -3.71
N MET A 11 9.06 -4.95 -4.50
CA MET A 11 10.37 -5.07 -5.14
C MET A 11 10.57 -3.98 -6.21
N LYS A 12 9.54 -3.65 -7.00
CA LYS A 12 9.61 -2.51 -7.93
C LYS A 12 9.84 -1.19 -7.20
N TYR A 13 9.08 -0.94 -6.13
CA TYR A 13 9.24 0.24 -5.27
C TYR A 13 10.67 0.32 -4.71
N THR A 14 11.14 -0.77 -4.10
CA THR A 14 12.45 -0.83 -3.45
C THR A 14 13.59 -0.59 -4.45
N LYS A 15 13.52 -1.20 -5.64
CA LYS A 15 14.48 -0.94 -6.71
C LYS A 15 14.50 0.54 -7.10
N MET A 16 13.33 1.14 -7.30
CA MET A 16 13.24 2.58 -7.60
C MET A 16 13.86 3.42 -6.47
N ILE A 17 13.47 3.20 -5.21
CA ILE A 17 13.96 3.96 -4.04
C ILE A 17 15.48 3.90 -3.88
N TYR A 18 16.07 2.72 -4.00
CA TYR A 18 17.49 2.53 -3.65
C TYR A 18 18.44 2.61 -4.83
N GLN A 19 17.96 2.40 -6.06
CA GLN A 19 18.84 2.26 -7.23
C GLN A 19 18.62 3.35 -8.28
N ASN A 20 17.44 3.96 -8.35
CA ASN A 20 17.12 4.90 -9.43
C ASN A 20 16.07 5.95 -9.04
N TYR A 21 16.19 6.57 -7.86
CA TYR A 21 15.11 7.44 -7.36
C TYR A 21 14.93 8.71 -8.20
N GLU A 22 16.01 9.41 -8.54
CA GLU A 22 15.94 10.72 -9.20
C GLU A 22 15.29 10.62 -10.58
N ASP A 23 15.72 9.66 -11.40
CA ASP A 23 15.20 9.48 -12.76
C ASP A 23 14.02 8.51 -12.83
N GLY A 24 13.93 7.58 -11.88
CA GLY A 24 12.94 6.50 -11.89
C GLY A 24 11.63 6.82 -11.17
N LYS A 25 11.57 7.83 -10.29
CA LYS A 25 10.35 8.14 -9.52
C LYS A 25 9.18 8.57 -10.42
N ALA A 26 9.39 9.49 -11.35
CA ALA A 26 8.34 9.96 -12.25
C ALA A 26 7.72 8.84 -13.10
N PRO A 27 8.48 8.04 -13.86
CA PRO A 27 7.92 6.93 -14.64
C PRO A 27 7.34 5.81 -13.77
N TYR A 28 7.85 5.62 -12.54
CA TYR A 28 7.25 4.71 -11.58
C TYR A 28 5.83 5.14 -11.20
N ILE A 29 5.66 6.42 -10.81
CA ILE A 29 4.35 6.98 -10.45
C ILE A 29 3.38 6.95 -11.64
N GLU A 30 3.86 7.23 -12.85
CA GLU A 30 3.03 7.16 -14.07
C GLU A 30 2.49 5.74 -14.32
N ASN A 31 3.29 4.71 -14.02
CA ASN A 31 2.88 3.31 -14.20
C ASN A 31 2.12 2.72 -13.00
N LEU A 32 2.21 3.34 -11.82
CA LEU A 32 1.61 2.85 -10.58
C LEU A 32 0.10 2.51 -10.71
N PRO A 33 -0.76 3.30 -11.40
CA PRO A 33 -2.16 2.91 -11.59
C PRO A 33 -2.35 1.56 -12.27
N LYS A 34 -1.44 1.14 -13.16
CA LYS A 34 -1.49 -0.19 -13.79
C LYS A 34 -1.22 -1.29 -12.79
N ASP A 35 -0.31 -1.07 -11.86
CA ASP A 35 0.06 -2.03 -10.81
C ASP A 35 -0.98 -2.09 -9.67
N LEU A 36 -1.70 -0.99 -9.40
CA LEU A 36 -2.78 -0.94 -8.39
C LEU A 36 -4.10 -1.55 -8.88
N ARG A 37 -4.40 -1.46 -10.18
CA ARG A 37 -5.68 -1.93 -10.75
C ARG A 37 -6.01 -3.40 -10.45
N PRO A 38 -5.07 -4.36 -10.53
CA PRO A 38 -5.35 -5.74 -10.13
C PRO A 38 -5.80 -5.87 -8.67
N LEU A 39 -5.28 -5.03 -7.76
CA LEU A 39 -5.61 -5.06 -6.34
C LEU A 39 -7.02 -4.50 -6.09
N GLU A 40 -7.38 -3.40 -6.74
CA GLU A 40 -8.76 -2.86 -6.75
C GLU A 40 -9.76 -3.92 -7.22
N CYS A 41 -9.43 -4.60 -8.32
CA CYS A 41 -10.24 -5.65 -8.93
C CYS A 41 -10.30 -6.93 -8.07
N LEU A 42 -9.31 -7.16 -7.21
CA LEU A 42 -9.33 -8.27 -6.25
C LEU A 42 -10.24 -7.95 -5.07
N ILE A 43 -10.15 -6.73 -4.52
CA ILE A 43 -10.99 -6.27 -3.41
C ILE A 43 -12.46 -6.26 -3.83
N SER A 44 -12.77 -5.79 -5.05
CA SER A 44 -14.15 -5.75 -5.54
C SER A 44 -14.84 -7.12 -5.55
N LYS A 45 -14.07 -8.21 -5.72
CA LYS A 45 -14.58 -9.58 -5.75
C LYS A 45 -14.88 -10.16 -4.38
N ASN A 46 -14.43 -9.53 -3.28
CA ASN A 46 -14.64 -10.03 -1.93
C ASN A 46 -15.63 -9.15 -1.16
N HIS A 47 -16.77 -9.72 -0.80
CA HIS A 47 -17.84 -9.03 -0.06
C HIS A 47 -18.18 -7.64 -0.65
N ASP A 48 -18.34 -7.56 -1.97
CA ASP A 48 -18.69 -6.33 -2.71
C ASP A 48 -17.75 -5.15 -2.41
N GLY A 49 -16.44 -5.42 -2.29
CA GLY A 49 -15.42 -4.39 -2.02
C GLY A 49 -15.31 -3.95 -0.55
N LYS A 50 -16.14 -4.50 0.33
CA LYS A 50 -16.13 -4.19 1.77
C LYS A 50 -15.34 -5.21 2.59
N GLY A 51 -14.90 -6.30 1.95
CA GLY A 51 -14.17 -7.39 2.57
C GLY A 51 -12.69 -7.09 2.85
N LEU A 52 -12.00 -8.12 3.29
CA LEU A 52 -10.55 -8.17 3.35
C LEU A 52 -9.97 -8.50 1.96
N ILE A 53 -8.65 -8.55 1.81
CA ILE A 53 -8.06 -8.90 0.51
C ILE A 53 -8.40 -10.34 0.10
N VAL A 54 -8.53 -11.25 1.08
CA VAL A 54 -8.96 -12.65 0.88
C VAL A 54 -9.82 -13.10 2.06
N GLY A 55 -10.96 -13.73 1.75
CA GLY A 55 -11.83 -14.36 2.76
C GLY A 55 -12.44 -13.38 3.76
N SER A 56 -12.84 -13.90 4.92
CA SER A 56 -13.59 -13.16 5.95
C SER A 56 -12.81 -12.89 7.24
N LYS A 57 -11.57 -13.41 7.35
CA LYS A 57 -10.70 -13.24 8.53
C LYS A 57 -9.42 -12.53 8.14
N ILE A 58 -9.00 -11.59 8.99
CA ILE A 58 -7.78 -10.81 8.74
C ILE A 58 -6.56 -11.72 8.65
N SER A 59 -5.69 -11.42 7.70
CA SER A 59 -4.52 -12.22 7.39
C SER A 59 -3.27 -11.35 7.27
N TYR A 60 -2.10 -11.99 7.16
CA TYR A 60 -0.86 -11.31 6.84
C TYR A 60 -0.96 -10.46 5.55
N ALA A 61 -1.66 -10.96 4.53
CA ALA A 61 -1.78 -10.29 3.25
C ALA A 61 -2.47 -8.92 3.38
N ASP A 62 -3.38 -8.76 4.34
CA ASP A 62 -4.05 -7.48 4.59
C ASP A 62 -3.08 -6.43 5.15
N TYR A 63 -2.21 -6.83 6.07
CA TYR A 63 -1.17 -5.95 6.61
C TYR A 63 -0.09 -5.63 5.56
N ALA A 64 0.29 -6.61 4.74
CA ALA A 64 1.24 -6.40 3.65
C ALA A 64 0.69 -5.42 2.59
N LEU A 65 -0.60 -5.54 2.24
CA LEU A 65 -1.27 -4.61 1.33
C LEU A 65 -1.38 -3.22 1.96
N LEU A 66 -1.81 -3.13 3.22
CA LEU A 66 -1.93 -1.83 3.88
C LEU A 66 -0.60 -1.09 3.94
N ASP A 67 0.48 -1.78 4.31
CA ASP A 67 1.82 -1.21 4.41
C ASP A 67 2.31 -0.66 3.06
N ILE A 68 2.13 -1.42 1.97
CA ILE A 68 2.57 -0.96 0.65
C ILE A 68 1.70 0.20 0.16
N LEU A 69 0.39 0.22 0.44
CA LEU A 69 -0.49 1.35 0.06
C LEU A 69 -0.17 2.62 0.84
N LEU A 70 0.05 2.53 2.16
CA LEU A 70 0.48 3.68 2.98
C LEU A 70 1.82 4.24 2.51
N THR A 71 2.74 3.37 2.10
CA THR A 71 4.02 3.77 1.51
C THR A 71 3.82 4.54 0.20
N HIS A 72 2.94 4.07 -0.69
CA HIS A 72 2.65 4.75 -1.94
C HIS A 72 1.91 6.08 -1.75
N LEU A 73 1.08 6.21 -0.72
CA LEU A 73 0.45 7.49 -0.37
C LEU A 73 1.46 8.55 0.10
N VAL A 74 2.59 8.14 0.70
CA VAL A 74 3.69 9.07 0.99
C VAL A 74 4.45 9.46 -0.29
N LEU A 75 4.69 8.49 -1.18
CA LEU A 75 5.39 8.72 -2.44
C LEU A 75 4.61 9.61 -3.42
N ALA A 76 3.30 9.38 -3.51
CA ALA A 76 2.36 10.02 -4.43
C ALA A 76 0.98 10.14 -3.74
N PRO A 77 0.68 11.28 -3.08
CA PRO A 77 -0.53 11.46 -2.25
C PRO A 77 -1.86 11.14 -2.94
N ASP A 78 -1.94 11.40 -4.24
CA ASP A 78 -3.17 11.20 -5.03
C ASP A 78 -3.23 9.82 -5.72
N CYS A 79 -2.32 8.89 -5.42
CA CYS A 79 -2.22 7.63 -6.16
C CYS A 79 -3.46 6.72 -6.04
N LEU A 80 -4.32 6.95 -5.04
CA LEU A 80 -5.56 6.19 -4.83
C LEU A 80 -6.83 6.92 -5.28
N LYS A 81 -6.73 8.12 -5.87
CA LYS A 81 -7.91 8.92 -6.24
C LYS A 81 -8.89 8.19 -7.19
N ASP A 82 -8.34 7.35 -8.07
CA ASP A 82 -9.10 6.58 -9.07
C ASP A 82 -9.37 5.14 -8.60
N PHE A 83 -9.07 4.83 -7.33
CA PHE A 83 -9.17 3.50 -6.72
C PHE A 83 -9.98 3.56 -5.41
N PRO A 84 -11.30 3.79 -5.50
CA PRO A 84 -12.14 4.05 -4.33
C PRO A 84 -12.20 2.87 -3.35
N LEU A 85 -12.09 1.62 -3.81
CA LEU A 85 -12.11 0.47 -2.90
C LEU A 85 -10.80 0.33 -2.15
N LEU A 86 -9.65 0.53 -2.80
CA LEU A 86 -8.35 0.60 -2.14
C LEU A 86 -8.28 1.76 -1.14
N HIS A 87 -8.80 2.93 -1.50
CA HIS A 87 -8.90 4.07 -0.58
C HIS A 87 -9.70 3.70 0.67
N ALA A 88 -10.94 3.21 0.49
CA ALA A 88 -11.80 2.80 1.61
C ALA A 88 -11.20 1.62 2.41
N TYR A 89 -10.41 0.76 1.77
CA TYR A 89 -9.67 -0.33 2.42
C TYR A 89 -8.60 0.21 3.36
N VAL A 90 -7.79 1.19 2.91
CA VAL A 90 -6.79 1.86 3.74
C VAL A 90 -7.42 2.54 4.94
N GLU A 91 -8.51 3.30 4.74
CA GLU A 91 -9.22 3.98 5.83
C GLU A 91 -9.76 2.98 6.86
N ARG A 92 -10.47 1.95 6.40
CA ARG A 92 -11.08 0.93 7.26
C ARG A 92 -10.06 0.20 8.13
N LEU A 93 -8.93 -0.21 7.55
CA LEU A 93 -7.91 -0.95 8.29
C LEU A 93 -7.11 -0.05 9.21
N SER A 94 -6.73 1.15 8.75
CA SER A 94 -6.04 2.14 9.58
C SER A 94 -6.87 2.57 10.79
N ALA A 95 -8.21 2.56 10.69
CA ALA A 95 -9.12 2.90 11.78
C ALA A 95 -9.26 1.83 12.88
N ARG A 96 -8.73 0.61 12.68
CA ARG A 96 -8.82 -0.45 13.70
C ARG A 96 -8.08 -0.02 14.98
N PRO A 97 -8.68 -0.13 16.20
CA PRO A 97 -8.16 0.54 17.39
C PRO A 97 -6.65 0.32 17.68
N ASN A 98 -6.21 -0.94 17.71
CA ASN A 98 -4.82 -1.28 17.98
C ASN A 98 -3.87 -0.82 16.87
N LEU A 99 -4.33 -0.87 15.61
CA LEU A 99 -3.53 -0.46 14.46
C LEU A 99 -3.44 1.07 14.39
N LYS A 100 -4.55 1.78 14.62
CA LYS A 100 -4.59 3.24 14.74
C LYS A 100 -3.61 3.72 15.82
N ALA A 101 -3.70 3.14 17.01
CA ALA A 101 -2.80 3.47 18.12
C ALA A 101 -1.33 3.23 17.75
N PHE A 102 -1.02 2.13 17.05
CA PHE A 102 0.33 1.85 16.56
C PHE A 102 0.79 2.87 15.51
N LEU A 103 -0.02 3.15 14.49
CA LEU A 103 0.30 4.10 13.41
C LEU A 103 0.50 5.52 13.95
N GLU A 104 -0.26 5.91 14.98
CA GLU A 104 -0.19 7.22 15.60
C GLU A 104 0.93 7.34 16.65
N SER A 105 1.52 6.21 17.09
CA SER A 105 2.55 6.17 18.12
C SER A 105 3.83 6.92 17.73
N ALA A 106 4.49 7.52 18.73
CA ALA A 106 5.78 8.19 18.54
C ALA A 106 6.84 7.23 17.97
N ALA A 107 6.85 5.97 18.43
CA ALA A 107 7.78 4.96 17.94
C ALA A 107 7.62 4.66 16.44
N ARG A 108 6.39 4.63 15.93
CA ARG A 108 6.15 4.43 14.49
C ARG A 108 6.51 5.66 13.67
N LYS A 109 6.12 6.85 14.14
CA LYS A 109 6.38 8.14 13.47
C LYS A 109 7.87 8.51 13.45
N ALA A 110 8.64 8.09 14.45
CA ALA A 110 10.08 8.33 14.52
C ALA A 110 10.90 7.45 13.56
N ARG A 111 10.30 6.42 12.94
CA ARG A 111 11.00 5.53 12.00
C ARG A 111 10.79 6.01 10.56
N PRO A 112 11.87 6.24 9.79
CA PRO A 112 11.73 6.51 8.37
C PRO A 112 11.15 5.28 7.66
N ILE A 113 10.52 5.50 6.50
CA ILE A 113 10.04 4.40 5.66
C ILE A 113 11.21 3.60 5.10
N ASN A 114 12.24 4.31 4.59
CA ASN A 114 13.44 3.72 4.01
C ASN A 114 14.71 4.20 4.71
N GLY A 115 15.78 3.40 4.66
CA GLY A 115 17.05 3.72 5.32
C GLY A 115 17.86 4.83 4.65
N ASN A 116 17.53 5.21 3.41
CA ASN A 116 18.26 6.21 2.62
C ASN A 116 17.61 7.61 2.65
N GLY A 117 16.59 7.84 3.48
CA GLY A 117 15.90 9.12 3.61
C GLY A 117 14.95 9.48 2.45
N LYS A 118 14.81 8.60 1.45
CA LYS A 118 13.90 8.78 0.32
C LYS A 118 12.56 8.12 0.65
N GLN A 119 11.46 8.69 0.15
CA GLN A 119 10.11 8.15 0.32
C GLN A 119 9.16 8.70 -0.75
#